data_AF-A0A124C335-F1
#
_entry.id   AF-A0A124C335-F1
#
_cell.length_a   1.000
_cell.length_b   1.000
_cell.length_c   1.000
_cell.angle_alpha   90.00
_cell.angle_beta   90.00
_cell.angle_gamma   90.00
#
_symmetry.space_group_name_H-M   'P 1'
#
loop_
_entity.id
_entity.type
_entity.pdbx_description
1 polymer ?
#
loop_
_entity_poly.entity_id
_entity_poly.type
_entity_poly.pdbx_seq_one_letter_code
_entity_poly.pdbx_strand_id
1 'polypeptide(L)'
;MAYAARLTGRVPDWAPLPLQYADYALWERELPARRLDFWTKELAGIPDQIELPTDRARPAVASHRGGTVPFAVPAALCASGSTRSAGTGAPVPSWCCTPRSSPCCTDWAPGTTS
;
A
#
# COMPACT_ATOMS: atom_id res chain seq x y z
N MET A 1 15.83 -1.58 23.25
CA MET A 1 15.95 -2.24 21.93
C MET A 1 16.37 -3.70 22.13
N ALA A 2 15.59 -4.67 21.64
CA ALA A 2 15.81 -6.09 21.92
C ALA A 2 17.15 -6.64 21.44
N TYR A 3 17.60 -6.21 20.26
CA TYR A 3 18.88 -6.61 19.71
C TYR A 3 20.05 -6.20 20.62
N ALA A 4 20.12 -4.93 21.01
CA ALA A 4 21.15 -4.42 21.91
C ALA A 4 21.06 -5.03 23.32
N ALA A 5 19.86 -5.31 23.83
CA ALA A 5 19.68 -5.96 25.13
C ALA A 5 20.27 -7.37 25.14
N ARG A 6 20.00 -8.16 24.09
CA ARG A 6 20.53 -9.53 23.95
C ARG A 6 22.05 -9.57 23.76
N LEU A 7 22.63 -8.59 23.08
CA LEU A 7 24.10 -8.45 22.99
C LEU A 7 24.77 -8.28 24.36
N THR A 8 24.04 -7.75 25.35
CA THR A 8 24.52 -7.57 26.73
C THR A 8 23.98 -8.63 27.71
N GLY A 9 23.43 -9.74 27.20
CA GLY A 9 22.86 -10.82 28.02
C GLY A 9 21.59 -10.43 28.80
N ARG A 10 20.97 -9.30 28.46
CA ARG A 10 19.77 -8.78 29.13
C ARG A 10 18.51 -9.10 28.34
N VAL A 11 17.43 -9.36 29.06
CA VAL A 11 16.09 -9.48 28.47
C VAL A 11 15.64 -8.09 27.99
N PRO A 12 15.02 -7.97 26.80
CA PRO A 12 14.46 -6.71 26.34
C PRO A 12 13.37 -6.22 27.30
N ASP A 13 13.53 -4.98 27.79
CA ASP A 13 12.54 -4.34 28.65
C ASP A 13 11.51 -3.58 27.80
N TRP A 14 10.46 -4.29 27.39
CA TRP A 14 9.36 -3.73 26.61
C TRP A 14 8.07 -3.81 27.41
N ALA A 15 7.33 -2.69 27.45
CA ALA A 15 5.95 -2.71 27.92
C ALA A 15 5.13 -3.66 27.04
N PRO A 16 4.26 -4.51 27.64
CA PRO A 16 3.42 -5.41 26.87
C PRO A 16 2.51 -4.61 25.93
N LEU A 17 2.31 -5.11 24.70
CA LEU A 17 1.42 -4.47 23.75
C LEU A 17 -0.02 -4.49 24.31
N PRO A 18 -0.69 -3.34 24.44
CA PRO A 18 -2.04 -3.26 25.01
C PRO A 18 -3.11 -4.02 24.20
N LEU A 19 -2.83 -4.32 22.93
CA LEU A 19 -3.72 -5.01 22.02
C LEU A 19 -2.92 -6.02 21.21
N GLN A 20 -3.34 -7.28 21.21
CA GLN A 20 -2.78 -8.29 20.33
C GLN A 20 -3.59 -8.37 19.04
N TYR A 21 -2.95 -8.81 17.96
CA TYR A 21 -3.66 -9.02 16.68
C TYR A 21 -4.83 -9.99 16.80
N ALA A 22 -4.71 -10.99 17.67
CA ALA A 22 -5.79 -11.94 17.96
C ALA A 22 -7.04 -11.24 18.50
N ASP A 23 -6.87 -10.25 19.38
CA ASP A 23 -7.97 -9.47 19.96
C ASP A 23 -8.65 -8.61 18.88
N TYR A 24 -7.86 -8.03 17.97
CA TYR A 24 -8.38 -7.29 16.82
C TYR A 24 -9.19 -8.19 15.87
N ALA A 25 -8.69 -9.39 15.55
CA ALA A 25 -9.39 -10.33 14.66
C ALA A 25 -10.72 -10.82 15.25
N LEU A 26 -10.78 -11.01 16.57
CA LEU A 26 -12.03 -11.34 17.27
C LEU A 26 -13.02 -10.18 17.22
N TRP A 27 -12.56 -8.95 17.45
CA TRP A 27 -13.39 -7.75 17.33
C TRP A 27 -13.91 -7.52 15.90
N GLU A 28 -13.07 -7.73 14.88
CA GLU A 28 -13.49 -7.60 13.48
C GLU A 28 -14.60 -8.60 13.12
N ARG A 29 -14.53 -9.83 13.65
CA ARG A 29 -15.54 -10.88 13.43
C ARG A 29 -16.92 -10.51 14.00
N GLU A 30 -16.96 -9.79 15.12
CA GLU A 30 -18.21 -9.35 15.76
C GLU A 30 -18.88 -8.18 15.04
N LEU A 31 -18.23 -7.60 14.02
CA LEU A 31 -18.74 -6.47 13.24
C LEU A 31 -19.09 -6.84 11.79
N PRO A 32 -20.32 -7.31 11.47
CA PRO A 32 -20.75 -7.24 10.07
C PRO A 32 -22.27 -7.07 9.82
N ALA A 33 -22.64 -5.96 9.15
CA ALA A 33 -23.78 -5.89 8.21
C ALA A 33 -23.72 -4.57 7.41
N ARG A 34 -23.63 -3.44 8.11
CA ARG A 34 -23.77 -2.10 7.53
C ARG A 34 -22.73 -1.75 6.44
N ARG A 35 -21.50 -2.27 6.55
CA ARG A 35 -20.45 -2.04 5.54
C ARG A 35 -20.67 -2.91 4.29
N LEU A 36 -21.22 -4.11 4.46
CA LEU A 36 -21.50 -5.01 3.34
C LEU A 36 -22.62 -4.44 2.46
N ASP A 37 -23.68 -3.90 3.06
CA ASP A 37 -24.79 -3.28 2.30
C ASP A 37 -24.32 -2.10 1.44
N PHE A 38 -23.41 -1.28 1.98
CA PHE A 38 -22.83 -0.17 1.25
C PHE A 38 -22.02 -0.66 0.03
N TRP A 39 -21.06 -1.58 0.24
CA TRP A 39 -20.21 -2.06 -0.84
C TRP A 39 -20.96 -2.91 -1.87
N THR A 40 -21.96 -3.67 -1.45
CA THR A 40 -22.82 -4.45 -2.36
C THR A 40 -23.57 -3.52 -3.31
N LYS A 41 -24.02 -2.36 -2.83
CA LYS A 41 -24.68 -1.36 -3.68
C LYS A 41 -23.69 -0.60 -4.56
N GLU A 42 -22.57 -0.17 -4.00
CA GLU A 42 -21.59 0.66 -4.71
C GLU A 42 -20.89 -0.10 -5.85
N LEU A 43 -20.66 -1.40 -5.66
CA LEU A 43 -20.01 -2.27 -6.66
C LEU A 43 -21.03 -2.99 -7.56
N ALA A 44 -22.34 -2.73 -7.42
CA ALA A 44 -23.34 -3.37 -8.25
C ALA A 44 -23.23 -2.86 -9.71
N GLY A 45 -23.10 -3.78 -10.65
CA GLY A 45 -23.11 -3.47 -12.08
C GLY A 45 -21.79 -2.91 -12.63
N ILE A 46 -20.70 -2.96 -11.87
CA ILE A 46 -19.37 -2.72 -12.43
C ILE A 46 -18.99 -3.86 -13.40
N PRO A 47 -18.28 -3.57 -14.50
CA PRO A 47 -17.83 -4.61 -15.41
C PRO A 47 -16.84 -5.55 -14.70
N ASP A 48 -16.95 -6.85 -14.96
CA ASP A 48 -16.07 -7.87 -14.40
C ASP A 48 -14.60 -7.67 -14.80
N GLN A 49 -14.36 -7.00 -15.94
CA GLN A 49 -13.04 -6.74 -16.47
C GLN A 49 -12.95 -5.32 -17.06
N ILE A 50 -11.86 -4.62 -16.74
CA ILE A 50 -11.49 -3.37 -17.39
C ILE A 50 -10.75 -3.72 -18.67
N GLU A 51 -11.26 -3.25 -19.81
CA GLU A 51 -10.61 -3.35 -21.12
C GLU A 51 -9.43 -2.37 -21.20
N LEU A 52 -8.28 -2.81 -20.68
CA LEU A 52 -7.02 -2.11 -20.86
C LEU A 52 -6.36 -2.58 -22.17
N PRO A 53 -5.69 -1.68 -22.93
CA PRO A 53 -4.89 -2.07 -24.08
C PRO A 53 -3.72 -2.93 -23.59
N THR A 54 -3.91 -4.24 -23.63
CA THR A 54 -2.93 -5.22 -23.15
C THR A 54 -2.21 -5.84 -24.32
N ASP A 55 -0.88 -5.96 -24.21
CA ASP A 55 -0.06 -6.60 -25.25
C ASP A 55 -0.31 -8.11 -25.38
N ARG A 56 -0.95 -8.73 -24.37
CA ARG A 56 -1.22 -10.17 -24.30
C ARG A 56 -2.58 -10.41 -23.68
N ALA A 57 -3.32 -11.39 -24.22
CA ALA A 57 -4.57 -11.86 -23.63
C ALA A 57 -4.35 -12.32 -22.17
N ARG A 58 -5.28 -11.96 -21.29
CA ARG A 58 -5.20 -12.31 -19.85
C ARG A 58 -5.27 -13.83 -19.68
N PRO A 59 -4.25 -14.47 -19.09
CA PRO A 59 -4.30 -15.91 -18.83
C PRO A 59 -5.35 -16.22 -17.74
N ALA A 60 -6.00 -17.39 -17.84
CA ALA A 60 -6.99 -17.84 -16.86
C ALA A 60 -6.40 -18.00 -15.43
N VAL A 61 -5.10 -18.26 -15.34
CA VAL A 61 -4.35 -18.33 -14.08
C VAL A 61 -3.33 -17.19 -14.03
N ALA A 62 -3.39 -16.38 -12.97
CA ALA A 62 -2.43 -15.30 -12.76
C ALA A 62 -1.05 -15.87 -12.45
N SER A 63 -0.03 -15.48 -13.23
CA SER A 63 1.36 -15.90 -13.01
C SER A 63 2.03 -15.18 -11.84
N HIS A 64 1.41 -14.12 -11.32
CA HIS A 64 1.95 -13.22 -10.28
C HIS A 64 3.32 -12.61 -10.59
N ARG A 65 3.77 -12.68 -11.86
CA ARG A 65 5.00 -12.02 -12.32
C ARG A 65 4.69 -10.56 -12.68
N GLY A 66 5.14 -9.64 -11.83
CA GLY A 66 5.08 -8.19 -12.09
C GLY A 66 6.39 -7.65 -12.67
N GLY A 67 6.32 -6.52 -13.38
CA GLY A 67 7.47 -5.72 -13.79
C GLY A 67 7.35 -4.29 -13.27
N THR A 68 8.48 -3.59 -13.16
CA THR A 68 8.51 -2.20 -12.68
C THR A 68 9.15 -1.30 -13.73
N VAL A 69 8.47 -0.22 -14.11
CA VAL A 69 9.01 0.81 -15.00
C VAL A 69 9.13 2.10 -14.18
N PRO A 70 10.34 2.57 -13.86
CA PRO A 70 10.52 3.80 -13.11
C PRO A 70 10.23 5.01 -14.01
N PHE A 71 9.46 5.97 -13.50
CA PHE A 71 9.28 7.28 -14.11
C PHE A 71 9.34 8.37 -13.03
N ALA A 72 9.68 9.60 -13.42
CA ALA A 72 9.76 10.73 -12.51
C ALA A 72 8.82 11.85 -12.98
N VAL A 73 8.05 12.40 -12.05
CA VAL A 73 7.25 13.60 -12.29
C VAL A 73 8.08 14.82 -11.91
N PRO A 74 8.25 15.82 -12.80
CA PRO A 74 9.01 17.02 -12.48
C PRO A 74 8.43 17.77 -11.27
N ALA A 75 9.29 18.26 -10.38
CA ALA A 75 8.87 18.97 -9.17
C ALA A 75 7.97 20.19 -9.46
N ALA A 76 8.22 20.90 -10.56
CA ALA A 76 7.39 22.02 -11.00
C ALA A 76 5.95 21.57 -11.38
N LEU A 77 5.80 20.40 -12.00
CA LEU A 77 4.50 19.83 -12.34
C LEU A 77 3.75 19.38 -11.09
N CYS A 78 4.43 18.72 -10.15
CA CYS A 78 3.91 18.36 -8.83
C CYS A 78 3.41 19.59 -8.05
N ALA A 79 4.22 20.66 -8.01
CA ALA A 79 3.87 21.91 -7.34
C ALA A 79 2.67 22.61 -8.00
N SER A 80 2.60 22.63 -9.34
CA SER A 80 1.46 23.21 -10.05
C SER A 80 0.16 22.41 -9.85
N GLY A 81 0.25 21.08 -9.72
CA GLY A 81 -0.89 20.20 -9.48
C GLY A 81 -1.51 20.37 -8.09
N SER A 82 -0.69 20.57 -7.06
CA SER A 82 -1.18 20.82 -5.69
C SER A 82 -1.88 22.18 -5.56
N THR A 83 -1.39 23.22 -6.25
CA THR A 83 -2.07 24.52 -6.30
C THR A 83 -3.42 24.44 -7.02
N ARG A 84 -3.55 23.60 -8.05
CA ARG A 84 -4.82 23.42 -8.79
C ARG A 84 -5.85 22.59 -8.02
N SER A 85 -5.42 21.59 -7.26
CA SER A 85 -6.33 20.73 -6.49
C SER A 85 -6.88 21.41 -5.23
N ALA A 86 -6.22 22.48 -4.75
CA ALA A 86 -6.66 23.29 -3.62
C ALA A 86 -8.05 23.93 -3.81
N GLY A 87 -8.53 24.06 -5.06
CA GLY A 87 -9.88 24.54 -5.37
C GLY A 87 -10.97 23.45 -5.42
N THR A 88 -10.62 22.16 -5.37
CA THR A 88 -11.55 21.04 -5.62
C THR A 88 -11.71 20.10 -4.41
N GLY A 89 -10.99 20.34 -3.31
CA GLY A 89 -11.14 19.58 -2.05
C GLY A 89 -10.52 18.17 -2.05
N ALA A 90 -9.95 17.71 -3.17
CA ALA A 90 -9.19 16.48 -3.23
C ALA A 90 -7.68 16.78 -3.10
N PRO A 91 -7.00 16.34 -2.03
CA PRO A 91 -5.55 16.52 -1.91
C PRO A 91 -4.84 15.62 -2.92
N VAL A 92 -3.75 16.11 -3.54
CA VAL A 92 -2.84 15.23 -4.28
C VAL A 92 -2.20 14.28 -3.28
N PRO A 93 -2.39 12.96 -3.40
CA PRO A 93 -1.81 12.04 -2.45
C PRO A 93 -0.27 12.07 -2.55
N SER A 94 0.42 11.98 -1.41
CA SER A 94 1.85 12.32 -1.28
C SER A 94 2.79 11.46 -2.14
N TRP A 95 2.43 10.21 -2.40
CA TRP A 95 3.14 9.29 -3.31
C TRP A 95 3.29 9.79 -4.76
N CYS A 96 2.45 10.74 -5.23
CA CYS A 96 2.59 11.33 -6.57
C CYS A 96 3.75 12.34 -6.66
N CYS A 97 4.20 12.89 -5.53
CA CYS A 97 5.14 14.00 -5.48
C CYS A 97 6.48 13.63 -4.83
N THR A 98 6.66 12.38 -4.38
CA THR A 98 7.90 11.94 -3.74
C THR A 98 9.02 11.87 -4.78
N PRO A 99 10.07 12.73 -4.69
CA PRO A 99 11.22 12.60 -5.57
C PRO A 99 12.03 11.35 -5.22
N ARG A 100 12.70 10.80 -6.23
CA ARG A 100 13.52 9.57 -6.21
C ARG A 100 14.60 9.50 -5.10
N SER A 101 14.88 10.59 -4.39
CA SER A 101 15.93 10.65 -3.37
C SER A 101 15.57 9.96 -2.04
N SER A 102 14.37 9.39 -1.88
CA SER A 102 14.03 8.63 -0.67
C SER A 102 14.66 7.22 -0.70
N PRO A 103 15.51 6.86 0.28
CA PRO A 103 16.22 5.58 0.32
C PRO A 103 15.31 4.34 0.40
N CYS A 104 14.02 4.49 0.72
CA CYS A 104 13.05 3.40 0.73
C CYS A 104 12.86 2.70 -0.64
N CYS A 105 13.12 3.37 -1.77
CA CYS A 105 12.88 2.76 -3.09
C CYS A 105 14.00 1.82 -3.56
N THR A 106 15.22 1.93 -3.01
CA THR A 106 16.37 1.15 -3.50
C THR A 106 16.51 -0.21 -2.81
N ASP A 107 15.83 -0.41 -1.67
CA ASP A 107 15.96 -1.61 -0.83
C ASP A 107 15.07 -2.79 -1.25
N TRP A 108 14.22 -2.61 -2.27
CA TRP A 108 13.37 -3.68 -2.81
C TRP A 108 13.92 -4.23 -4.14
N ALA A 109 15.22 -4.50 -4.17
CA ALA A 109 15.81 -5.42 -5.15
C ALA A 109 15.65 -6.84 -4.59
N PRO A 110 14.90 -7.76 -5.23
CA PRO A 110 14.88 -9.15 -4.81
C PRO A 110 16.30 -9.71 -4.96
N GLY A 111 16.93 -10.02 -3.84
CA GLY A 111 18.25 -10.65 -3.79
C GLY A 111 18.24 -11.91 -4.66
N THR A 112 19.14 -11.95 -5.64
CA THR A 112 19.49 -13.18 -6.35
C THR A 112 20.14 -14.12 -5.34
N THR A 113 19.36 -15.05 -4.80
CA THR A 113 19.92 -16.20 -4.09
C THR A 113 20.65 -17.09 -5.11
N SER A 114 21.91 -17.38 -4.79
CA SER A 114 22.80 -18.29 -5.52
C SER A 114 22.33 -19.74 -5.50
#